data_AF-A0A9X8VE68-F1
#
_entry.id   AF-A0A9X8VE68-F1
#
_cell.length_a   1.000
_cell.length_b   1.000
_cell.length_c   1.000
_cell.angle_alpha   90.00
_cell.angle_beta   90.00
_cell.angle_gamma   90.00
#
_symmetry.space_group_name_H-M   'P 1'
#
loop_
_entity.id
_entity.type
_entity.pdbx_description
1 polymer ?
#
loop_
_entity_poly.entity_id
_entity_poly.type
_entity_poly.pdbx_seq_one_letter_code
_entity_poly.pdbx_strand_id
1 'polypeptide(L)'
;GAFVSLLMSKWMALRSVGGEVIEQPRNETENWLLETVRRQSQQAGIAMPQVAIYHAPDINAFATGARRDASLVAVSTGLLQSMSRDEAEAVIAHEI
;
A
#
# COMPACT_ATOMS: atom_id res chain seq x y z
N GLY A 1 10.03 -5.09 22.88
CA GLY A 1 9.93 -5.98 21.71
C GLY A 1 10.18 -5.18 20.45
N ALA A 2 11.29 -5.43 19.76
CA ALA A 2 11.76 -4.59 18.64
C ALA A 2 10.77 -4.51 17.46
N PHE A 3 9.97 -5.57 17.22
CA PHE A 3 8.96 -5.60 16.16
C PHE A 3 7.82 -4.59 16.35
N VAL A 4 7.31 -4.42 17.57
CA VAL A 4 6.25 -3.43 17.86
C VAL A 4 6.78 -2.01 17.66
N SER A 5 8.04 -1.77 18.03
CA SER A 5 8.69 -0.48 17.82
C SER A 5 8.92 -0.18 16.33
N LEU A 6 9.25 -1.18 15.52
CA LEU A 6 9.48 -1.02 14.08
C LEU A 6 8.17 -0.75 13.31
N LEU A 7 7.09 -1.44 13.68
CA LEU A 7 5.77 -1.19 13.09
C LEU A 7 5.23 0.19 13.48
N MET A 8 5.40 0.61 14.74
CA MET A 8 5.03 1.96 15.18
C MET A 8 5.89 3.04 14.52
N SER A 9 7.20 2.82 14.38
CA SER A 9 8.08 3.80 13.72
C SER A 9 7.75 3.95 12.24
N LYS A 10 7.38 2.87 11.54
CA LYS A 10 6.88 2.93 10.16
C LYS A 10 5.55 3.69 10.05
N TRP A 11 4.62 3.50 10.98
CA TRP A 11 3.33 4.21 10.99
C TRP A 11 3.49 5.71 11.29
N MET A 12 4.37 6.05 12.24
CA MET A 12 4.79 7.44 12.48
C MET A 12 5.49 8.03 11.25
N ALA A 13 6.37 7.27 10.61
CA ALA A 13 7.04 7.69 9.38
C ALA A 13 6.01 7.97 8.28
N LEU A 14 5.04 7.06 8.06
CA LEU A 14 3.96 7.23 7.08
C LEU A 14 3.16 8.50 7.29
N ARG A 15 2.81 8.81 8.54
CA ARG A 15 2.16 10.07 8.89
C ARG A 15 3.06 11.29 8.70
N SER A 16 4.36 11.15 8.93
CA SER A 16 5.32 12.25 8.73
C SER A 16 5.65 12.52 7.26
N VAL A 17 5.55 11.50 6.39
CA VAL A 17 5.76 11.63 4.93
C VAL A 17 4.47 11.94 4.15
N GLY A 18 3.37 12.20 4.86
CA GLY A 18 2.10 12.58 4.24
C GLY A 18 1.47 11.46 3.42
N GLY A 19 1.41 10.23 3.96
CA GLY A 19 0.68 9.15 3.31
C GLY A 19 -0.79 9.53 3.09
N GLU A 20 -1.19 9.67 1.83
CA GLU A 20 -2.55 9.99 1.43
C GLU A 20 -3.31 8.70 1.15
N VAL A 21 -4.41 8.49 1.89
CA VAL A 21 -5.33 7.37 1.63
C VAL A 21 -6.16 7.70 0.39
N ILE A 22 -6.19 6.78 -0.56
CA ILE A 22 -6.96 6.92 -1.80
C ILE A 22 -8.42 6.56 -1.49
N GLU A 23 -9.22 7.56 -1.11
CA GLU A 23 -10.67 7.38 -0.97
C GLU A 23 -11.38 7.46 -2.34
N GLN A 24 -10.91 8.36 -3.20
CA GLN A 24 -11.40 8.54 -4.57
C GLN A 24 -10.19 8.73 -5.48
N PRO A 25 -10.02 7.91 -6.53
CA PRO A 25 -8.88 8.02 -7.42
C PRO A 25 -8.94 9.33 -8.20
N ARG A 26 -7.86 10.12 -8.14
CA ARG A 26 -7.72 11.41 -8.83
C ARG A 26 -7.02 11.29 -10.18
N ASN A 27 -6.36 10.16 -10.43
CA ASN A 27 -5.61 9.88 -11.65
C ASN A 27 -5.68 8.39 -12.03
N GLU A 28 -5.21 8.06 -13.23
CA GLU A 28 -5.23 6.68 -13.74
C GLU A 28 -4.39 5.72 -12.89
N THR A 29 -3.29 6.18 -12.29
CA THR A 29 -2.39 5.36 -11.47
C THR A 29 -3.07 4.95 -10.16
N GLU A 30 -3.73 5.89 -9.48
CA GLU A 30 -4.52 5.61 -8.27
C GLU A 30 -5.70 4.67 -8.58
N ASN A 31 -6.37 4.89 -9.72
CA ASN A 31 -7.47 4.02 -10.15
C ASN A 31 -6.97 2.59 -10.42
N TRP A 32 -5.86 2.46 -11.15
CA TRP A 32 -5.21 1.18 -11.40
C TRP A 32 -4.77 0.49 -10.10
N LEU A 33 -4.22 1.23 -9.15
CA LEU A 33 -3.75 0.70 -7.88
C LEU A 33 -4.91 0.18 -7.03
N LEU A 34 -5.99 0.97 -6.89
CA LEU A 34 -7.20 0.56 -6.19
C LEU A 34 -7.81 -0.70 -6.81
N GLU A 35 -7.92 -0.74 -8.13
CA GLU A 35 -8.50 -1.88 -8.85
C GLU A 35 -7.64 -3.14 -8.71
N THR A 36 -6.32 -2.98 -8.74
CA THR A 36 -5.36 -4.08 -8.55
C THR A 36 -5.49 -4.68 -7.16
N VAL A 37 -5.44 -3.84 -6.12
CA VAL A 37 -5.62 -4.26 -4.74
C VAL A 37 -6.99 -4.91 -4.52
N ARG A 38 -8.06 -4.35 -5.13
CA ARG A 38 -9.41 -4.90 -5.06
C ARG A 38 -9.50 -6.30 -5.64
N ARG A 39 -8.95 -6.51 -6.85
CA ARG A 39 -8.91 -7.82 -7.50
C ARG A 39 -8.13 -8.84 -6.67
N GLN A 40 -6.95 -8.46 -6.18
CA GLN A 40 -6.10 -9.36 -5.39
C GLN A 40 -6.74 -9.71 -4.05
N SER A 41 -7.35 -8.73 -3.37
CA SER A 41 -8.08 -8.96 -2.11
C SER A 41 -9.26 -9.92 -2.30
N GLN A 42 -9.99 -9.78 -3.42
CA GLN A 42 -11.06 -10.71 -3.80
C GLN A 42 -10.54 -12.13 -4.06
N GLN A 43 -9.39 -12.26 -4.74
CA GLN A 43 -8.74 -13.55 -4.99
C GLN A 43 -8.23 -14.21 -3.70
N ALA A 44 -7.67 -13.42 -2.78
CA ALA A 44 -7.21 -13.86 -1.47
C ALA A 44 -8.37 -14.12 -0.47
N GLY A 45 -9.60 -13.69 -0.79
CA GLY A 45 -10.76 -13.85 0.08
C GLY A 45 -10.72 -12.97 1.33
N ILE A 46 -10.01 -11.84 1.28
CA ILE A 46 -9.87 -10.90 2.39
C ILE A 46 -10.72 -9.64 2.15
N ALA A 47 -11.00 -8.91 3.24
CA ALA A 47 -11.63 -7.59 3.13
C ALA A 47 -10.70 -6.62 2.38
N MET A 48 -11.30 -5.70 1.60
CA MET A 48 -10.56 -4.68 0.87
C MET A 48 -9.73 -3.84 1.83
N PRO A 49 -8.38 -3.88 1.75
CA PRO A 49 -7.54 -3.01 2.55
C PRO A 49 -7.68 -1.57 2.10
N GLN A 50 -7.40 -0.65 3.01
CA GLN A 50 -7.17 0.75 2.65
C GLN A 50 -5.93 0.83 1.77
N VAL A 51 -5.96 1.67 0.75
CA VAL A 51 -4.81 1.90 -0.13
C VAL A 51 -4.30 3.30 0.10
N ALA A 52 -3.00 3.43 0.35
CA ALA A 52 -2.35 4.71 0.56
C ALA A 52 -1.12 4.85 -0.34
N ILE A 53 -0.89 6.07 -0.81
CA ILE A 53 0.36 6.46 -1.47
C ILE A 53 1.12 7.38 -0.54
N TYR A 54 2.40 7.14 -0.35
CA TYR A 54 3.25 8.03 0.43
C TYR A 54 4.41 8.55 -0.43
N HIS A 55 4.78 9.80 -0.18
CA HIS A 55 5.84 10.46 -0.92
C HIS A 55 7.21 10.01 -0.40
N ALA A 56 7.84 9.11 -1.13
CA ALA A 56 9.21 8.68 -0.88
C ALA A 56 9.90 8.34 -2.21
N PRO A 57 11.19 8.68 -2.37
CA PRO A 57 11.96 8.31 -3.57
C PRO A 57 12.31 6.82 -3.60
N ASP A 58 12.25 6.14 -2.46
CA ASP A 58 12.58 4.73 -2.34
C ASP A 58 11.54 3.86 -3.05
N ILE A 59 11.95 2.72 -3.60
CA ILE A 59 11.07 1.72 -4.20
C ILE A 59 10.60 0.79 -3.08
N ASN A 60 9.40 1.03 -2.54
CA ASN A 60 8.91 0.30 -1.39
C ASN A 60 7.38 0.22 -1.35
N ALA A 61 6.85 -0.96 -1.04
CA ALA A 61 5.46 -1.20 -0.71
C ALA A 61 5.41 -2.06 0.56
N PHE A 62 4.38 -1.87 1.37
CA PHE A 62 4.14 -2.75 2.52
C PHE A 62 2.66 -2.86 2.82
N ALA A 63 2.24 -4.04 3.24
CA ALA A 63 0.93 -4.25 3.84
C ALA A 63 1.03 -4.34 5.37
N THR A 64 0.01 -3.85 6.06
CA THR A 64 -0.19 -4.10 7.50
C THR A 64 -1.57 -4.68 7.73
N GLY A 65 -1.61 -5.84 8.40
CA GLY A 65 -2.81 -6.64 8.61
C GLY A 65 -3.05 -6.95 10.08
N ALA A 66 -2.89 -5.98 10.97
CA ALA A 66 -3.02 -6.21 12.42
C ALA A 66 -4.44 -6.67 12.83
N ARG A 67 -5.47 -6.39 12.02
CA ARG A 67 -6.86 -6.87 12.22
C ARG A 67 -7.48 -7.15 10.85
N ARG A 68 -8.35 -8.16 10.75
CA ARG A 68 -9.13 -8.50 9.53
C ARG A 68 -9.93 -7.31 8.97
N ASP A 69 -10.24 -6.36 9.83
CA ASP A 69 -11.13 -5.23 9.57
C ASP A 69 -10.35 -3.91 9.34
N ALA A 70 -9.01 -3.94 9.47
CA ALA A 70 -8.15 -2.76 9.37
C ALA A 70 -6.82 -3.11 8.65
N SER A 71 -6.93 -3.71 7.48
CA SER A 71 -5.79 -3.92 6.58
C SER A 71 -5.49 -2.64 5.79
N LEU A 72 -4.21 -2.35 5.60
CA LEU A 72 -3.73 -1.18 4.84
C LEU A 72 -2.57 -1.61 3.95
N VAL A 73 -2.62 -1.25 2.68
CA VAL A 73 -1.54 -1.37 1.70
C VAL A 73 -1.02 0.02 1.40
N ALA A 74 0.27 0.25 1.62
CA ALA A 74 0.92 1.53 1.37
C ALA A 74 2.02 1.38 0.33
N VAL A 75 2.01 2.23 -0.70
CA VAL A 75 2.96 2.20 -1.81
C VAL A 75 3.69 3.54 -1.93
N SER A 76 5.00 3.52 -2.15
CA SER A 76 5.76 4.76 -2.35
C SER A 76 5.58 5.31 -3.76
N THR A 77 5.69 6.63 -3.90
CA THR A 77 5.78 7.28 -5.22
C THR A 77 6.98 6.78 -6.03
N GLY A 78 8.12 6.51 -5.38
CA GLY A 78 9.31 5.98 -6.03
C GLY A 78 9.08 4.61 -6.67
N LEU A 79 8.28 3.74 -6.04
CA LEU A 79 7.88 2.46 -6.63
C LEU A 79 7.01 2.66 -7.86
N LEU A 80 5.96 3.49 -7.75
CA LEU A 80 5.04 3.76 -8.87
C LEU A 80 5.70 4.43 -10.08
N GLN A 81 6.80 5.17 -9.86
CA GLN A 81 7.56 5.82 -10.91
C GLN A 81 8.65 4.94 -11.52
N SER A 82 9.24 4.03 -10.71
CA SER A 82 10.40 3.24 -11.13
C SER A 82 10.02 1.87 -11.68
N MET A 83 8.86 1.33 -11.30
CA MET A 83 8.39 0.02 -11.74
C MET A 83 7.26 0.15 -12.77
N SER A 84 7.21 -0.80 -13.69
CA SER A 84 6.05 -1.00 -14.55
C SER A 84 4.83 -1.45 -13.73
N ARG A 85 3.62 -1.30 -14.31
CA ARG A 85 2.38 -1.77 -13.66
C ARG A 85 2.45 -3.27 -13.32
N ASP A 86 3.02 -4.08 -14.20
CA ASP A 86 3.12 -5.54 -13.99
C ASP A 86 4.07 -5.89 -12.82
N GLU A 87 5.22 -5.21 -12.74
CA GLU A 87 6.17 -5.39 -11.63
C GLU A 87 5.59 -4.93 -10.29
N ALA A 88 4.94 -3.76 -10.28
CA ALA A 88 4.28 -3.24 -9.09
C ALA A 88 3.11 -4.14 -8.65
N GLU A 89 2.33 -4.66 -9.59
CA GLU A 89 1.26 -5.64 -9.32
C GLU A 89 1.80 -6.88 -8.63
N ALA A 90 2.92 -7.43 -9.12
CA ALA A 90 3.56 -8.61 -8.53
C ALA A 90 4.04 -8.35 -7.08
N VAL A 91 4.59 -7.16 -6.81
CA VAL A 91 4.99 -6.75 -5.45
C VAL A 91 3.77 -6.63 -4.54
N ILE A 92 2.70 -5.96 -4.99
CA ILE A 92 1.47 -5.82 -4.20
C ILE A 92 0.84 -7.18 -3.92
N ALA A 93 0.86 -8.10 -4.89
CA ALA A 93 0.35 -9.46 -4.72
C ALA A 93 1.12 -10.28 -3.69
N HIS A 94 2.40 -9.98 -3.48
CA HIS A 94 3.20 -10.62 -2.45
C HIS A 94 2.88 -10.09 -1.05
N GLU A 95 2.40 -8.85 -0.95
CA GLU A 95 2.11 -8.17 0.31
C GLU A 95 0.66 -8.39 0.78
N ILE A 96 -0.29 -8.67 -0.12
CA ILE A 96 -1.72 -8.96 0.17
C ILE A 96 -1.90 -10.42 0.61
#